data_AF-A0A925Z671-F1
#
_entry.id   AF-A0A925Z671-F1
#
_cell.length_a   1.000
_cell.length_b   1.000
_cell.length_c   1.000
_cell.angle_alpha   90.00
_cell.angle_beta   90.00
_cell.angle_gamma   90.00
#
_symmetry.space_group_name_H-M   'P 1'
#
loop_
_entity.id
_entity.type
_entity.pdbx_description
1 polymer ?
#
loop_
_entity_poly.entity_id
_entity_poly.type
_entity_poly.pdbx_seq_one_letter_code
_entity_poly.pdbx_strand_id
1 'polypeptide(L)'
;MKATLFAFFFSAAAWELFVNRLLTFKTASQILLLLKVPAYSEFLLSFFLTTGLFFLFKKQIAIITSSGRNMLVFLMAVFLIALIPFGRLFSTSVAETNFLRHYLDLLIGSDRTFFFPVVQYSSLFIIGTWFQKNHIDFSKRILLLSVLGTLAFIAHLYFFKKVPRFSPSPFWITGSFSFLYLYYLVSKRIGVNYLSSWLAVVGENSLVYLMLSNVLLFMAKGIIKWDIATALLYAGAILLFITYTVSTTRKYNYVKERHNVPDKVE
;
A
#
# COMPACT_ATOMS: atom_id res chain seq x y z
N MET A 1 -9.00 3.55 -9.44
CA MET A 1 -8.61 4.92 -9.05
C MET A 1 -9.67 5.61 -8.18
N LYS A 2 -10.90 5.86 -8.67
CA LYS A 2 -11.96 6.52 -7.87
C LYS A 2 -12.30 5.81 -6.55
N ALA A 3 -12.45 4.48 -6.59
CA ALA A 3 -12.76 3.67 -5.41
C ALA A 3 -11.70 3.77 -4.31
N THR A 4 -10.41 3.84 -4.66
CA THR A 4 -9.32 3.96 -3.70
C THR A 4 -9.34 5.31 -2.98
N LEU A 5 -9.61 6.40 -3.71
CA LEU A 5 -9.72 7.73 -3.12
C LEU A 5 -10.93 7.82 -2.18
N PHE A 6 -12.06 7.21 -2.57
CA PHE A 6 -13.21 7.08 -1.68
C PHE A 6 -12.88 6.28 -0.42
N ALA A 7 -12.22 5.14 -0.56
CA ALA A 7 -11.79 4.33 0.58
C ALA A 7 -10.83 5.11 1.51
N PHE A 8 -9.93 5.91 0.95
CA PHE A 8 -9.10 6.83 1.72
C PHE A 8 -9.96 7.79 2.54
N PHE A 9 -10.89 8.53 1.91
CA PHE A 9 -11.73 9.50 2.62
C PHE A 9 -12.56 8.84 3.72
N PHE A 10 -13.11 7.65 3.45
CA PHE A 10 -13.89 6.90 4.42
C PHE A 10 -13.04 6.45 5.62
N SER A 11 -11.85 5.87 5.35
CA SER A 11 -10.91 5.45 6.38
C SER A 11 -10.37 6.64 7.19
N ALA A 12 -10.08 7.76 6.53
CA ALA A 12 -9.61 8.99 7.16
C ALA A 12 -10.68 9.58 8.10
N ALA A 13 -11.93 9.66 7.64
CA ALA A 13 -13.05 10.11 8.46
C ALA A 13 -13.28 9.17 9.66
N ALA A 14 -13.22 7.85 9.46
CA ALA A 14 -13.35 6.87 10.53
C ALA A 14 -12.25 7.02 11.60
N TRP A 15 -11.01 7.29 11.20
CA TRP A 15 -9.94 7.59 12.16
C TRP A 15 -10.25 8.83 12.99
N GLU A 16 -10.65 9.93 12.35
CA GLU A 16 -10.94 11.17 13.06
C GLU A 16 -12.17 11.05 13.98
N LEU A 17 -13.15 10.24 13.59
CA LEU A 17 -14.36 9.99 14.36
C LEU A 17 -14.08 9.09 15.58
N PHE A 18 -13.46 7.92 15.37
CA PHE A 18 -13.35 6.89 16.39
C PHE A 18 -12.08 7.00 17.25
N VAL A 19 -10.98 7.48 16.66
CA VAL A 19 -9.68 7.53 17.34
C VAL A 19 -9.39 8.92 17.88
N ASN A 20 -9.41 9.95 17.03
CA ASN A 20 -9.10 11.31 17.47
C ASN A 20 -10.30 12.00 18.13
N ARG A 21 -11.54 11.59 17.80
CA ARG A 21 -12.80 12.20 18.25
C ARG A 21 -12.90 13.70 17.94
N LEU A 22 -12.33 14.13 16.81
CA LEU A 22 -12.18 15.54 16.42
C LEU A 22 -12.63 15.80 14.97
N LEU A 23 -13.65 15.08 14.49
CA LEU A 23 -14.19 15.32 13.16
C LEU A 23 -15.03 16.61 13.13
N THR A 24 -14.37 17.72 12.80
CA THR A 24 -15.00 19.03 12.55
C THR A 24 -15.08 19.32 11.06
N PHE A 25 -15.88 20.31 10.64
CA PHE A 25 -15.92 20.76 9.24
C PHE A 25 -14.53 21.18 8.72
N LYS A 26 -13.73 21.87 9.54
CA LYS A 26 -12.34 22.23 9.21
C LYS A 26 -11.47 20.99 8.97
N THR A 27 -11.60 19.98 9.82
CA THR A 27 -10.85 18.73 9.66
C THR A 27 -11.30 17.96 8.42
N ALA A 28 -12.61 17.90 8.15
CA ALA A 28 -13.15 17.27 6.96
C ALA A 28 -12.67 17.96 5.68
N SER A 29 -12.67 19.29 5.63
CA SER A 29 -12.17 20.04 4.47
C SER A 29 -10.67 19.84 4.26
N GLN A 30 -9.88 19.80 5.33
CA GLN A 30 -8.45 19.48 5.25
C GLN A 30 -8.20 18.06 4.72
N ILE A 31 -9.04 17.08 5.10
CA ILE A 31 -8.95 15.71 4.55
C ILE A 31 -9.33 15.69 3.07
N LEU A 32 -10.40 16.36 2.67
CA LEU A 32 -10.86 16.42 1.28
C LEU A 32 -9.82 17.07 0.37
N LEU A 33 -9.14 18.11 0.86
CA LEU A 33 -8.04 18.78 0.16
C LEU A 33 -6.71 18.02 0.26
N LEU A 34 -6.67 16.87 0.92
CA LEU A 34 -5.44 16.10 1.18
C LEU A 34 -4.37 16.89 1.92
N LEU A 35 -4.76 17.86 2.76
CA LEU A 35 -3.87 18.65 3.64
C LEU A 35 -3.72 18.04 5.03
N LYS A 36 -4.60 17.10 5.37
CA LYS A 36 -4.50 16.25 6.55
C LYS A 36 -4.71 14.81 6.11
N VAL A 37 -3.73 13.96 6.38
CA VAL A 37 -3.78 12.53 6.07
C VAL A 37 -3.70 11.78 7.41
N PRO A 38 -4.84 11.28 7.93
CA PRO A 38 -4.87 10.57 9.19
C PRO A 38 -4.10 9.25 9.13
N ALA A 39 -3.58 8.80 10.28
CA ALA A 39 -2.77 7.59 10.35
C ALA A 39 -3.50 6.33 9.84
N TYR A 40 -2.74 5.39 9.27
CA TYR A 40 -3.17 4.18 8.57
C TYR A 40 -3.97 4.40 7.27
N SER A 41 -4.57 5.58 7.07
CA SER A 41 -5.21 5.94 5.80
C SER A 41 -4.20 6.36 4.73
N GLU A 42 -2.97 6.73 5.12
CA GLU A 42 -1.90 7.09 4.18
C GLU A 42 -1.59 5.99 3.16
N PHE A 43 -1.76 4.71 3.51
CA PHE A 43 -1.56 3.60 2.56
C PHE A 43 -2.58 3.62 1.42
N LEU A 44 -3.85 3.94 1.71
CA LEU A 44 -4.90 4.05 0.70
C LEU A 44 -4.63 5.23 -0.23
N LEU A 45 -4.20 6.37 0.34
CA LEU A 45 -3.80 7.54 -0.45
C LEU A 45 -2.59 7.22 -1.33
N SER A 46 -1.56 6.56 -0.80
CA SER A 46 -0.38 6.19 -1.58
C SER A 46 -0.69 5.14 -2.65
N PHE A 47 -1.64 4.23 -2.43
CA PHE A 47 -2.11 3.35 -3.49
C PHE A 47 -2.82 4.12 -4.62
N PHE A 48 -3.66 5.11 -4.26
CA PHE A 48 -4.29 6.00 -5.23
C PHE A 48 -3.24 6.77 -6.05
N LEU A 49 -2.28 7.40 -5.38
CA LEU A 49 -1.20 8.16 -6.02
C LEU A 49 -0.32 7.27 -6.90
N THR A 50 0.10 6.10 -6.40
CA THR A 50 0.90 5.13 -7.16
C THR A 50 0.15 4.70 -8.43
N THR A 51 -1.13 4.33 -8.30
CA THR A 51 -1.97 3.95 -9.45
C THR A 51 -2.10 5.11 -10.45
N GLY A 52 -2.26 6.34 -9.95
CA GLY A 52 -2.31 7.55 -10.77
C GLY A 52 -1.01 7.79 -11.53
N LEU A 53 0.16 7.65 -10.87
CA LEU A 53 1.47 7.73 -11.52
C LEU A 53 1.62 6.64 -12.59
N PHE A 54 1.20 5.41 -12.29
CA PHE A 54 1.27 4.31 -13.26
C PHE A 54 0.44 4.59 -14.51
N PHE A 55 -0.74 5.16 -14.33
CA PHE A 55 -1.60 5.57 -15.43
C PHE A 55 -0.98 6.72 -16.25
N LEU A 56 -0.49 7.76 -15.56
CA LEU A 56 0.09 8.95 -16.19
C LEU A 56 1.38 8.62 -16.96
N PHE A 57 2.25 7.80 -16.37
CA PHE A 57 3.56 7.45 -16.90
C PHE A 57 3.59 6.06 -17.57
N LYS A 58 2.45 5.57 -18.06
CA LYS A 58 2.33 4.22 -18.64
C LYS A 58 3.37 3.94 -19.74
N LYS A 59 3.66 4.93 -20.59
CA LYS A 59 4.64 4.80 -21.68
C LYS A 59 6.06 4.64 -21.13
N GLN A 60 6.42 5.47 -20.14
CA GLN A 60 7.72 5.44 -19.49
C GLN A 60 7.90 4.12 -18.73
N ILE A 61 6.88 3.65 -18.02
CA ILE A 61 6.91 2.35 -17.34
C ILE A 61 7.10 1.22 -18.35
N ALA A 62 6.45 1.27 -19.51
CA ALA A 62 6.67 0.27 -20.55
C ALA A 62 8.13 0.23 -21.06
N ILE A 63 8.78 1.39 -21.17
CA ILE A 63 10.20 1.53 -21.54
C ILE A 63 11.11 1.02 -20.41
N ILE A 64 10.85 1.42 -19.17
CA ILE A 64 11.65 0.99 -18.00
C ILE A 64 11.61 -0.54 -17.88
N THR A 65 10.44 -1.13 -18.06
CA THR A 65 10.21 -2.58 -17.91
C THR A 65 10.55 -3.39 -19.18
N SER A 66 11.04 -2.78 -20.25
CA SER A 66 11.33 -3.49 -21.50
C SER A 66 12.63 -4.30 -21.47
N SER A 67 13.58 -3.93 -20.60
CA SER A 67 14.88 -4.61 -20.51
C SER A 67 15.46 -4.52 -19.10
N GLY A 68 16.32 -5.47 -18.73
CA GLY A 68 17.04 -5.44 -17.46
C GLY A 68 17.95 -4.22 -17.30
N ARG A 69 18.52 -3.69 -18.39
CA ARG A 69 19.34 -2.47 -18.38
C ARG A 69 18.51 -1.25 -17.99
N ASN A 70 17.35 -1.05 -18.61
CA ASN A 70 16.47 0.09 -18.30
C ASN A 70 15.97 0.01 -16.85
N MET A 71 15.64 -1.20 -16.41
CA MET A 71 15.24 -1.47 -15.03
C MET A 71 16.36 -1.12 -14.04
N LEU A 72 17.61 -1.50 -14.34
CA LEU A 72 18.76 -1.18 -13.49
C LEU A 72 18.99 0.33 -13.41
N VAL A 73 18.96 1.04 -14.55
CA VAL A 73 19.10 2.50 -14.59
C VAL A 73 18.02 3.19 -13.76
N PHE A 74 16.77 2.73 -13.88
CA PHE A 74 15.66 3.24 -13.08
C PHE A 74 15.87 3.00 -11.58
N LEU A 75 16.27 1.78 -11.18
CA LEU A 75 16.53 1.47 -9.77
C LEU A 75 17.70 2.29 -9.22
N MET A 76 18.76 2.50 -10.00
CA MET A 76 19.86 3.38 -9.61
C MET A 76 19.39 4.83 -9.43
N ALA A 77 18.55 5.34 -10.32
CA ALA A 77 17.99 6.68 -10.19
C ALA A 77 17.15 6.83 -8.92
N VAL A 78 16.26 5.86 -8.63
CA VAL A 78 15.46 5.86 -7.39
C VAL A 78 16.36 5.75 -6.16
N PHE A 79 17.40 4.92 -6.20
CA PHE A 79 18.37 4.77 -5.12
C PHE A 79 19.11 6.08 -4.85
N LEU A 80 19.57 6.78 -5.88
CA LEU A 80 20.23 8.08 -5.75
C LEU A 80 19.29 9.14 -5.18
N ILE A 81 18.03 9.16 -5.61
CA ILE A 81 17.00 10.05 -5.05
C ILE A 81 16.76 9.73 -3.57
N ALA A 82 16.73 8.45 -3.20
CA ALA A 82 16.56 8.00 -1.81
C ALA A 82 17.72 8.40 -0.88
N LEU A 83 18.91 8.70 -1.42
CA LEU A 83 20.03 9.23 -0.65
C LEU A 83 19.89 10.72 -0.32
N ILE A 84 19.00 11.44 -0.99
CA ILE A 84 18.79 12.87 -0.76
C ILE A 84 18.00 13.05 0.56
N PRO A 85 18.54 13.80 1.54
CA PRO A 85 17.86 14.03 2.82
C PRO A 85 16.77 15.09 2.66
N PHE A 86 15.67 14.74 1.98
CA PHE A 86 14.56 15.66 1.68
C PHE A 86 13.97 16.31 2.94
N GLY A 87 13.94 15.60 4.08
CA GLY A 87 13.51 16.16 5.35
C GLY A 87 14.37 17.34 5.85
N ARG A 88 15.65 17.40 5.47
CA ARG A 88 16.57 18.51 5.79
C ARG A 88 16.55 19.63 4.76
N LEU A 89 16.37 19.30 3.47
CA LEU A 89 16.31 20.30 2.40
C LEU A 89 15.12 21.25 2.53
N PHE A 90 13.98 20.75 3.04
CA PHE A 90 12.78 21.55 3.28
C PHE A 90 12.60 21.95 4.75
N SER A 91 13.69 21.92 5.53
CA SER A 91 13.74 22.23 6.97
C SER A 91 13.88 23.73 7.26
N THR A 92 13.35 24.61 6.42
CA THR A 92 13.24 26.04 6.76
C THR A 92 11.93 26.29 7.50
N SER A 93 12.00 27.05 8.60
CA SER A 93 10.91 27.31 9.55
C SER A 93 9.70 28.05 8.97
N VAL A 94 9.72 28.40 7.69
CA VAL A 94 8.72 29.24 7.00
C VAL A 94 7.64 28.38 6.32
N ALA A 95 7.75 27.05 6.35
CA ALA A 95 7.05 26.18 5.39
C ALA A 95 5.90 25.32 5.95
N GLU A 96 5.22 25.74 7.03
CA GLU A 96 3.96 25.08 7.44
C GLU A 96 2.74 25.54 6.62
N THR A 97 2.88 26.61 5.82
CA THR A 97 1.77 27.23 5.07
C THR A 97 1.77 27.01 3.56
N ASN A 98 2.81 26.38 2.99
CA ASN A 98 2.88 26.19 1.54
C ASN A 98 2.15 24.90 1.11
N PHE A 99 0.95 25.08 0.53
CA PHE A 99 0.12 24.02 -0.09
C PHE A 99 0.94 23.05 -0.95
N LEU A 100 1.84 23.58 -1.79
CA LEU A 100 2.72 22.79 -2.66
C LEU A 100 3.64 21.83 -1.91
N ARG A 101 4.14 22.21 -0.73
CA ARG A 101 5.03 21.36 0.07
C ARG A 101 4.32 20.11 0.57
N HIS A 102 3.05 20.23 0.94
CA HIS A 102 2.29 19.08 1.42
C HIS A 102 2.19 17.97 0.37
N TYR A 103 1.93 18.33 -0.89
CA TYR A 103 1.88 17.36 -1.99
C TYR A 103 3.26 16.82 -2.35
N LEU A 104 4.32 17.61 -2.22
CA LEU A 104 5.69 17.11 -2.38
C LEU A 104 6.01 16.07 -1.30
N ASP A 105 5.68 16.33 -0.04
CA ASP A 105 5.89 15.37 1.05
C ASP A 105 5.14 14.04 0.78
N LEU A 106 3.96 14.06 0.14
CA LEU A 106 3.25 12.85 -0.28
C LEU A 106 3.97 12.06 -1.38
N LEU A 107 4.68 12.75 -2.28
CA LEU A 107 5.34 12.13 -3.43
C LEU A 107 6.75 11.64 -3.09
N ILE A 108 7.56 12.46 -2.44
CA ILE A 108 9.00 12.22 -2.20
C ILE A 108 9.33 11.94 -0.74
N GLY A 109 8.39 12.14 0.18
CA GLY A 109 8.59 11.92 1.61
C GLY A 109 9.28 13.05 2.35
N SER A 110 9.18 12.98 3.66
CA SER A 110 9.81 13.92 4.59
C SER A 110 10.03 13.23 5.93
N ASP A 111 11.06 13.64 6.68
CA ASP A 111 11.34 13.11 8.01
C ASP A 111 10.36 13.65 9.09
N ARG A 112 9.51 14.61 8.70
CA ARG A 112 8.58 15.32 9.61
C ARG A 112 7.14 14.84 9.50
N THR A 113 6.77 14.22 8.39
CA THR A 113 5.41 13.76 8.11
C THR A 113 5.44 12.25 7.86
N PHE A 114 4.47 11.53 8.41
CA PHE A 114 4.38 10.07 8.27
C PHE A 114 3.73 9.66 6.94
N PHE A 115 4.11 10.32 5.85
CA PHE A 115 3.58 10.01 4.52
C PHE A 115 4.43 8.96 3.84
N PHE A 116 3.77 8.08 3.10
CA PHE A 116 4.42 7.01 2.37
C PHE A 116 4.91 7.57 1.03
N PRO A 117 6.24 7.66 0.80
CA PRO A 117 6.81 8.43 -0.30
C PRO A 117 6.68 7.64 -1.61
N VAL A 118 5.66 8.04 -2.36
CA VAL A 118 5.14 7.27 -3.49
C VAL A 118 6.21 7.02 -4.57
N VAL A 119 7.06 7.99 -4.87
CA VAL A 119 8.07 7.88 -5.93
C VAL A 119 9.10 6.81 -5.59
N GLN A 120 9.65 6.84 -4.39
CA GLN A 120 10.67 5.90 -3.94
C GLN A 120 10.12 4.47 -3.88
N TYR A 121 8.90 4.32 -3.35
CA TYR A 121 8.26 3.01 -3.20
C TYR A 121 7.64 2.49 -4.49
N SER A 122 7.42 3.35 -5.50
CA SER A 122 6.99 2.93 -6.83
C SER A 122 7.96 1.90 -7.46
N SER A 123 9.23 1.92 -7.04
CA SER A 123 10.21 0.91 -7.43
C SER A 123 9.75 -0.52 -7.17
N LEU A 124 9.08 -0.78 -6.04
CA LEU A 124 8.55 -2.10 -5.70
C LEU A 124 7.49 -2.56 -6.71
N PHE A 125 6.58 -1.65 -7.10
CA PHE A 125 5.54 -1.94 -8.08
C PHE A 125 6.11 -2.13 -9.50
N ILE A 126 7.12 -1.35 -9.87
CA ILE A 126 7.79 -1.47 -11.17
C ILE A 126 8.61 -2.76 -11.25
N ILE A 127 9.27 -3.17 -10.15
CA ILE A 127 9.95 -4.49 -10.06
C ILE A 127 8.93 -5.61 -10.30
N GLY A 128 7.78 -5.58 -9.63
CA GLY A 128 6.72 -6.58 -9.84
C GLY A 128 6.22 -6.61 -11.28
N THR A 129 6.04 -5.45 -11.90
CA THR A 129 5.64 -5.32 -13.32
C THR A 129 6.71 -5.91 -14.25
N TRP A 130 7.98 -5.61 -13.99
CA TRP A 130 9.11 -6.16 -14.75
C TRP A 130 9.20 -7.68 -14.61
N PHE A 131 9.01 -8.22 -13.39
CA PHE A 131 9.03 -9.65 -13.13
C PHE A 131 7.93 -10.39 -13.88
N GLN A 132 6.70 -9.84 -13.86
CA GLN A 132 5.58 -10.42 -14.57
C GLN A 132 5.78 -10.39 -16.08
N LYS A 133 6.21 -9.25 -16.64
CA LYS A 133 6.42 -9.06 -18.08
C LYS A 133 7.53 -9.95 -18.65
N ASN A 134 8.60 -10.17 -17.88
CA ASN A 134 9.75 -10.96 -18.32
C ASN A 134 9.69 -12.41 -17.80
N HIS A 135 8.54 -12.83 -17.26
CA HIS A 135 8.29 -14.17 -16.73
C HIS A 135 9.39 -14.68 -15.79
N ILE A 136 9.92 -13.80 -14.93
CA ILE A 136 11.07 -14.11 -14.08
C ILE A 136 10.75 -15.35 -13.22
N ASP A 137 11.62 -16.35 -13.29
CA ASP A 137 11.51 -17.54 -12.45
C ASP A 137 12.34 -17.41 -11.17
N PHE A 138 12.42 -18.50 -10.42
CA PHE A 138 13.38 -18.59 -9.34
C PHE A 138 14.80 -18.30 -9.85
N SER A 139 15.44 -17.33 -9.22
CA SER A 139 16.78 -16.87 -9.53
C SER A 139 17.55 -16.73 -8.23
N LYS A 140 18.59 -17.56 -8.08
CA LYS A 140 19.50 -17.50 -6.92
C LYS A 140 20.13 -16.11 -6.78
N ARG A 141 20.39 -15.42 -7.90
CA ARG A 141 20.95 -14.06 -7.90
C ARG A 141 19.97 -13.07 -7.28
N ILE A 142 18.71 -13.11 -7.69
CA ILE A 142 17.67 -12.22 -7.14
C ILE A 142 17.43 -12.53 -5.66
N LEU A 143 17.39 -13.82 -5.29
CA LEU A 143 17.28 -14.23 -3.88
C LEU A 143 18.44 -13.68 -3.04
N LEU A 144 19.68 -13.83 -3.51
CA LEU A 144 20.84 -13.34 -2.79
C LEU A 144 20.78 -11.81 -2.62
N LEU A 145 20.48 -11.08 -3.69
CA LEU A 145 20.36 -9.62 -3.64
C LEU A 145 19.22 -9.16 -2.72
N SER A 146 18.08 -9.85 -2.72
CA SER A 146 16.95 -9.50 -1.86
C SER A 146 17.26 -9.76 -0.39
N VAL A 147 17.93 -10.88 -0.08
CA VAL A 147 18.43 -11.22 1.26
C VAL A 147 19.44 -10.19 1.74
N LEU A 148 20.42 -9.82 0.90
CA LEU A 148 21.39 -8.79 1.24
C LEU A 148 20.73 -7.44 1.52
N GLY A 149 19.71 -7.05 0.73
CA GLY A 149 18.93 -5.84 0.97
C GLY A 149 18.21 -5.85 2.33
N THR A 150 17.53 -6.94 2.65
CA THR A 150 16.85 -7.11 3.95
C THR A 150 17.85 -7.16 5.12
N LEU A 151 19.00 -7.82 4.96
CA LEU A 151 20.05 -7.84 5.99
C LEU A 151 20.68 -6.46 6.22
N ALA A 152 20.90 -5.69 5.14
CA ALA A 152 21.40 -4.33 5.25
C ALA A 152 20.42 -3.44 6.03
N PHE A 153 19.11 -3.63 5.83
CA PHE A 153 18.09 -2.98 6.63
C PHE A 153 18.13 -3.40 8.11
N ILE A 154 18.22 -4.70 8.40
CA ILE A 154 18.32 -5.20 9.79
C ILE A 154 19.57 -4.65 10.48
N ALA A 155 20.71 -4.62 9.79
CA ALA A 155 21.94 -4.01 10.30
C ALA A 155 21.74 -2.51 10.59
N HIS A 156 21.10 -1.78 9.67
CA HIS A 156 20.75 -0.38 9.89
C HIS A 156 19.87 -0.18 11.13
N LEU A 157 18.86 -1.04 11.34
CA LEU A 157 18.04 -1.02 12.55
C LEU A 157 18.86 -1.21 13.83
N TYR A 158 19.77 -2.17 13.80
CA TYR A 158 20.63 -2.50 14.95
C TYR A 158 21.52 -1.33 15.35
N PHE A 159 22.14 -0.63 14.40
CA PHE A 159 23.06 0.47 14.67
C PHE A 159 22.37 1.78 15.04
N PHE A 160 21.30 2.15 14.33
CA PHE A 160 20.72 3.50 14.47
C PHE A 160 19.57 3.57 15.48
N LYS A 161 18.99 2.44 15.91
CA LYS A 161 17.94 2.28 16.96
C LYS A 161 16.74 3.23 16.85
N LYS A 162 16.61 3.95 15.74
CA LYS A 162 15.54 4.90 15.45
C LYS A 162 15.16 4.71 14.00
N VAL A 163 13.85 4.60 13.80
CA VAL A 163 13.27 4.33 12.51
C VAL A 163 12.15 5.32 12.29
N PRO A 164 12.33 6.32 11.41
CA PRO A 164 11.20 7.12 10.98
C PRO A 164 10.24 6.23 10.21
N ARG A 165 8.95 6.30 10.58
CA ARG A 165 7.87 5.60 9.90
C ARG A 165 7.85 6.04 8.43
N PHE A 166 8.02 5.08 7.52
CA PHE A 166 8.10 5.26 6.06
C PHE A 166 9.30 6.06 5.54
N SER A 167 10.49 5.88 6.13
CA SER A 167 11.72 6.49 5.62
C SER A 167 11.88 6.29 4.10
N PRO A 168 12.15 7.35 3.31
CA PRO A 168 12.46 7.23 1.88
C PRO A 168 13.88 6.70 1.63
N SER A 169 14.58 6.18 2.64
CA SER A 169 15.97 5.75 2.53
C SER A 169 16.14 4.44 1.75
N PRO A 170 17.32 4.19 1.16
CA PRO A 170 17.54 2.97 0.41
C PRO A 170 17.42 1.70 1.26
N PHE A 171 17.93 1.74 2.50
CA PHE A 171 17.81 0.61 3.44
C PHE A 171 16.36 0.28 3.74
N TRP A 172 15.50 1.29 3.85
CA TRP A 172 14.08 1.06 4.11
C TRP A 172 13.37 0.41 2.91
N ILE A 173 13.64 0.89 1.70
CA ILE A 173 13.06 0.34 0.46
C ILE A 173 13.52 -1.12 0.27
N THR A 174 14.82 -1.37 0.39
CA THR A 174 15.41 -2.71 0.20
C THR A 174 15.08 -3.68 1.33
N GLY A 175 14.71 -3.18 2.51
CA GLY A 175 14.32 -3.99 3.67
C GLY A 175 13.22 -5.01 3.36
N SER A 176 12.27 -4.64 2.51
CA SER A 176 11.13 -5.48 2.12
C SER A 176 11.45 -6.52 1.03
N PHE A 177 12.62 -6.46 0.39
CA PHE A 177 12.88 -7.19 -0.86
C PHE A 177 12.82 -8.70 -0.70
N SER A 178 13.36 -9.26 0.40
CA SER A 178 13.31 -10.72 0.63
C SER A 178 11.86 -11.21 0.71
N PHE A 179 11.05 -10.53 1.52
CA PHE A 179 9.65 -10.89 1.72
C PHE A 179 8.84 -10.75 0.44
N LEU A 180 9.08 -9.68 -0.34
CA LEU A 180 8.42 -9.48 -1.62
C LEU A 180 8.83 -10.54 -2.65
N TYR A 181 10.10 -10.93 -2.70
CA TYR A 181 10.54 -11.96 -3.63
C TYR A 181 9.96 -13.34 -3.26
N LEU A 182 9.95 -13.69 -1.97
CA LEU A 182 9.31 -14.91 -1.50
C LEU A 182 7.80 -14.88 -1.79
N TYR A 183 7.12 -13.76 -1.52
CA TYR A 183 5.71 -13.58 -1.84
C TYR A 183 5.45 -13.77 -3.34
N TYR A 184 6.30 -13.24 -4.22
CA TYR A 184 6.22 -13.46 -5.67
C TYR A 184 6.37 -14.93 -6.07
N LEU A 185 7.34 -15.64 -5.50
CA LEU A 185 7.55 -17.06 -5.79
C LEU A 185 6.39 -17.92 -5.31
N VAL A 186 5.84 -17.59 -4.13
CA VAL A 186 4.65 -18.26 -3.58
C VAL A 186 3.44 -17.97 -4.46
N SER A 187 3.21 -16.71 -4.86
CA SER A 187 2.06 -16.34 -5.70
C SER A 187 2.09 -17.03 -7.06
N LYS A 188 3.27 -17.25 -7.64
CA LYS A 188 3.43 -18.03 -8.88
C LYS A 188 3.10 -19.52 -8.72
N ARG A 189 3.22 -20.06 -7.51
CA ARG A 189 3.00 -21.49 -7.19
C ARG A 189 1.62 -21.81 -6.63
N ILE A 190 0.84 -20.80 -6.23
CA ILE A 190 -0.54 -21.01 -5.79
C ILE A 190 -1.36 -21.45 -7.02
N GLY A 191 -1.44 -22.77 -7.23
CA GLY A 191 -2.29 -23.41 -8.24
C GLY A 191 -3.76 -23.41 -7.83
N VAL A 192 -4.65 -23.86 -8.73
CA VAL A 192 -6.13 -23.79 -8.62
C VAL A 192 -6.69 -24.79 -7.58
N ASN A 193 -6.41 -24.57 -6.29
CA ASN A 193 -6.96 -25.34 -5.16
C ASN A 193 -7.92 -24.48 -4.33
N TYR A 194 -8.66 -25.07 -3.38
CA TYR A 194 -9.59 -24.31 -2.52
C TYR A 194 -8.95 -23.10 -1.82
N LEU A 195 -7.69 -23.25 -1.36
CA LEU A 195 -6.93 -22.14 -0.77
C LEU A 195 -6.66 -21.02 -1.78
N SER A 196 -6.43 -21.35 -3.06
CA SER A 196 -6.28 -20.33 -4.10
C SER A 196 -7.59 -19.63 -4.40
N SER A 197 -8.73 -20.33 -4.33
CA SER A 197 -10.05 -19.72 -4.50
C SER A 197 -10.34 -18.72 -3.39
N TRP A 198 -10.07 -19.07 -2.12
CA TRP A 198 -10.24 -18.12 -1.01
C TRP A 198 -9.27 -16.95 -1.10
N LEU A 199 -7.99 -17.20 -1.38
CA LEU A 199 -6.99 -16.14 -1.57
C LEU A 199 -7.33 -15.23 -2.76
N ALA A 200 -7.91 -15.78 -3.84
CA ALA A 200 -8.39 -14.99 -4.97
C ALA A 200 -9.54 -14.06 -4.55
N VAL A 201 -10.51 -14.54 -3.76
CA VAL A 201 -11.58 -13.69 -3.21
C VAL A 201 -11.00 -12.55 -2.38
N VAL A 202 -10.03 -12.83 -1.51
CA VAL A 202 -9.37 -11.79 -0.71
C VAL A 202 -8.61 -10.79 -1.60
N GLY A 203 -7.84 -11.28 -2.57
CA GLY A 203 -7.05 -10.46 -3.49
C GLY A 203 -7.88 -9.54 -4.38
N GLU A 204 -8.92 -10.10 -5.02
CA GLU A 204 -9.86 -9.37 -5.88
C GLU A 204 -10.61 -8.26 -5.12
N ASN A 205 -10.81 -8.45 -3.82
CA ASN A 205 -11.54 -7.51 -2.96
C ASN A 205 -10.62 -6.79 -1.97
N SER A 206 -9.30 -6.80 -2.21
CA SER A 206 -8.28 -6.28 -1.28
C SER A 206 -8.56 -4.86 -0.78
N LEU A 207 -9.10 -3.98 -1.64
CA LEU A 207 -9.50 -2.62 -1.24
C LEU A 207 -10.60 -2.61 -0.16
N VAL A 208 -11.61 -3.47 -0.30
CA VAL A 208 -12.70 -3.61 0.66
C VAL A 208 -12.17 -4.16 1.98
N TYR A 209 -11.32 -5.19 1.91
CA TYR A 209 -10.67 -5.75 3.10
C TYR A 209 -9.85 -4.69 3.84
N LEU A 210 -9.04 -3.91 3.13
CA LEU A 210 -8.21 -2.86 3.72
C LEU A 210 -9.06 -1.75 4.34
N MET A 211 -10.09 -1.28 3.64
CA MET A 211 -10.99 -0.23 4.14
C MET A 211 -11.77 -0.67 5.38
N LEU A 212 -12.42 -1.84 5.32
CA LEU A 212 -13.25 -2.33 6.43
C LEU A 212 -12.41 -2.73 7.63
N SER A 213 -11.25 -3.37 7.41
CA SER A 213 -10.34 -3.71 8.52
C SER A 213 -9.83 -2.46 9.24
N ASN A 214 -9.47 -1.40 8.52
CA ASN A 214 -9.12 -0.12 9.13
C ASN A 214 -10.25 0.42 10.02
N VAL A 215 -11.48 0.48 9.49
CA VAL A 215 -12.64 1.00 10.23
C VAL A 215 -12.91 0.17 11.49
N LEU A 216 -12.91 -1.17 11.37
CA LEU A 216 -13.12 -2.08 12.49
C LEU A 216 -12.01 -1.97 13.55
N LEU A 217 -10.74 -1.81 13.13
CA LEU A 217 -9.63 -1.58 14.04
C LEU A 217 -9.74 -0.24 14.77
N PHE A 218 -10.17 0.82 14.08
CA PHE A 218 -10.33 2.14 14.69
C PHE A 218 -11.44 2.18 15.72
N MET A 219 -12.56 1.50 15.45
CA MET A 219 -13.64 1.35 16.43
C MET A 219 -13.17 0.58 17.67
N ALA A 220 -12.39 -0.50 17.49
CA ALA A 220 -11.89 -1.31 18.60
C ALA A 220 -10.79 -0.66 19.44
N LYS A 221 -10.02 0.27 18.88
CA LYS A 221 -8.83 0.86 19.53
C LYS A 221 -9.11 1.43 20.92
N GLY A 222 -10.32 1.96 21.15
CA GLY A 222 -10.74 2.53 22.44
C GLY A 222 -11.53 1.58 23.36
N ILE A 223 -11.80 0.35 22.92
CA ILE A 223 -12.68 -0.61 23.62
C ILE A 223 -11.88 -1.83 24.10
N ILE A 224 -10.98 -2.33 23.25
CA ILE A 224 -10.23 -3.56 23.49
C ILE A 224 -8.87 -3.24 24.10
N LYS A 225 -8.49 -3.99 25.15
CA LYS A 225 -7.11 -4.04 25.64
C LYS A 225 -6.31 -4.98 24.73
N TRP A 226 -5.23 -4.46 24.15
CA TRP A 226 -4.44 -5.18 23.16
C TRP A 226 -3.29 -5.94 23.81
N ASP A 227 -3.36 -7.25 23.73
CA ASP A 227 -2.22 -8.16 23.79
C ASP A 227 -2.09 -8.90 22.45
N ILE A 228 -1.05 -9.73 22.30
CA ILE A 228 -0.82 -10.48 21.05
C ILE A 228 -1.98 -11.43 20.74
N ALA A 229 -2.52 -12.13 21.73
CA ALA A 229 -3.58 -13.12 21.52
C ALA A 229 -4.89 -12.46 21.06
N THR A 230 -5.32 -11.43 21.77
CA THR A 230 -6.48 -10.59 21.44
C THR A 230 -6.33 -9.94 20.06
N ALA A 231 -5.14 -9.43 19.71
CA ALA A 231 -4.87 -8.87 18.39
C ALA A 231 -5.02 -9.91 17.28
N LEU A 232 -4.48 -11.10 17.46
CA LEU A 232 -4.60 -12.21 16.49
C LEU A 232 -6.05 -12.70 16.35
N LEU A 233 -6.75 -12.86 17.46
CA LEU A 233 -8.17 -13.26 17.47
C LEU A 233 -9.04 -12.21 16.77
N TYR A 234 -8.82 -10.93 17.06
CA TYR A 234 -9.57 -9.84 16.45
C TYR A 234 -9.27 -9.72 14.94
N ALA A 235 -8.01 -9.86 14.54
CA ALA A 235 -7.63 -9.90 13.13
C ALA A 235 -8.30 -11.07 12.39
N GLY A 236 -8.31 -12.26 12.98
CA GLY A 236 -9.02 -13.42 12.44
C GLY A 236 -10.53 -13.17 12.31
N ALA A 237 -11.15 -12.60 13.34
CA ALA A 237 -12.57 -12.25 13.33
C ALA A 237 -12.92 -11.23 12.24
N ILE A 238 -12.09 -10.19 12.07
CA ILE A 238 -12.24 -9.20 10.99
C ILE A 238 -12.18 -9.89 9.63
N LEU A 239 -11.17 -10.73 9.39
CA LEU A 239 -10.99 -11.42 8.12
C LEU A 239 -12.20 -12.28 7.79
N LEU A 240 -12.67 -13.09 8.75
CA LEU A 240 -13.85 -13.94 8.59
C LEU A 240 -15.11 -13.11 8.31
N PHE A 241 -15.32 -12.04 9.07
CA PHE A 241 -16.48 -11.15 8.90
C PHE A 241 -16.51 -10.52 7.50
N ILE A 242 -15.38 -9.99 7.04
CA ILE A 242 -15.29 -9.38 5.71
C ILE A 242 -15.46 -10.46 4.62
N THR A 243 -14.82 -11.62 4.75
CA THR A 243 -14.99 -12.74 3.82
C THR A 243 -16.44 -13.17 3.71
N TYR A 244 -17.14 -13.32 4.84
CA TYR A 244 -18.55 -13.66 4.87
C TYR A 244 -19.41 -12.61 4.14
N THR A 245 -19.15 -11.32 4.40
CA THR A 245 -19.88 -10.21 3.78
C THR A 245 -19.67 -10.17 2.26
N VAL A 246 -18.42 -10.30 1.81
CA VAL A 246 -18.06 -10.31 0.37
C VAL A 246 -18.66 -11.53 -0.34
N SER A 247 -18.53 -12.72 0.24
CA SER A 247 -19.05 -13.95 -0.38
C SER A 247 -20.57 -13.95 -0.50
N THR A 248 -21.29 -13.47 0.51
CA THR A 248 -22.76 -13.34 0.47
C THR A 248 -23.21 -12.35 -0.60
N THR A 249 -22.52 -11.20 -0.71
CA THR A 249 -22.82 -10.18 -1.72
C THR A 249 -22.60 -10.71 -3.15
N ARG A 250 -21.51 -11.47 -3.37
CA ARG A 250 -21.24 -12.14 -4.65
C ARG A 250 -22.35 -13.13 -5.02
N LYS A 251 -22.75 -13.98 -4.07
CA LYS A 251 -23.82 -14.96 -4.29
C LYS A 251 -25.13 -14.28 -4.66
N TYR A 252 -25.49 -13.19 -3.98
CA TYR A 252 -26.68 -12.40 -4.29
C TYR A 252 -26.65 -11.83 -5.71
N ASN A 253 -25.54 -11.21 -6.12
CA ASN A 253 -25.40 -10.64 -7.46
C ASN A 253 -25.48 -11.72 -8.55
N TYR A 254 -24.86 -12.88 -8.33
CA TYR A 254 -24.94 -14.02 -9.26
C TYR A 254 -26.38 -14.52 -9.47
N VAL A 255 -27.17 -14.64 -8.39
CA VAL A 255 -28.58 -15.05 -8.46
C VAL A 255 -29.43 -14.00 -9.19
N LYS A 256 -29.21 -12.72 -8.89
CA LYS A 256 -29.91 -11.60 -9.56
C LYS A 256 -29.63 -11.54 -11.06
N GLU A 257 -28.38 -11.77 -11.46
CA GLU A 257 -28.00 -11.80 -12.87
C GLU A 257 -28.66 -12.97 -13.62
N ARG A 258 -28.77 -14.16 -13.01
CA ARG A 258 -29.49 -15.29 -13.61
C ARG A 258 -30.98 -15.03 -13.81
N HIS A 259 -31.65 -14.33 -12.88
CA HIS A 259 -33.08 -14.06 -12.98
C HIS A 259 -33.44 -12.89 -13.91
N ASN A 260 -32.45 -12.10 -14.33
CA ASN A 260 -32.63 -11.00 -15.29
C ASN A 260 -32.23 -11.37 -16.72
N VAL A 261 -31.80 -12.61 -16.98
CA VAL A 261 -31.70 -13.11 -18.37
C VAL A 261 -33.12 -13.49 -18.79
N PRO A 262 -33.75 -12.77 -19.74
CA PRO A 262 -35.04 -13.20 -20.25
C PRO A 262 -34.87 -14.58 -20.86
N ASP A 263 -35.74 -15.52 -20.45
CA ASP A 263 -35.85 -16.82 -21.10
C ASP A 263 -36.01 -16.55 -22.60
N LYS A 264 -34.98 -16.88 -23.37
CA LYS A 264 -35.12 -16.93 -24.82
C LYS A 264 -36.12 -18.04 -25.08
N VAL A 265 -37.35 -17.63 -25.33
CA VAL A 265 -38.44 -18.46 -25.84
C VAL A 265 -37.93 -19.11 -27.13
N GLU A 266 -37.78 -20.44 -27.09
CA GLU A 266 -37.56 -21.30 -28.26
C GLU A 266 -38.74 -21.25 -29.22
#